data_AF-A0A8X6PPG8-F1
#
_entry.id   AF-A0A8X6PPG8-F1
#
_cell.length_a   1.000
_cell.length_b   1.000
_cell.length_c   1.000
_cell.angle_alpha   90.00
_cell.angle_beta   90.00
_cell.angle_gamma   90.00
#
_symmetry.space_group_name_H-M   'P 1'
#
loop_
_entity.id
_entity.type
_entity.pdbx_description
1 polymer ?
#
loop_
_entity_poly.entity_id
_entity_poly.type
_entity_poly.pdbx_seq_one_letter_code
_entity_poly.pdbx_strand_id
1 'polypeptide(L)'
;MNSAEVLISIQHFYGTIIPKAHYSPHWKEEDISTAFLWAEFCEQIYNKFSDNSSIVKELDNQIHLASNQSYCFKNLKQSNSLLCQVTIFHVFYSKSDSEIISGIQNFALNWILLKLLNEQNSHLVHFVWQQPPLKLRRIAVKYSSFGNYYIDFLTKCASSLSLDCENGNKSWKKSSVSTEVSLEYKQILDHFQAVLSIQDELCKATQDHLTTLLNQETEPSIWQDIRSLIQF
;
A
#
# COMPACT_ATOMS: atom_id res chain seq x y z
N MET A 1 -4.97 1.81 -30.00
CA MET A 1 -5.63 2.99 -29.40
C MET A 1 -5.19 4.24 -30.13
N ASN A 2 -6.12 4.89 -30.82
CA ASN A 2 -5.90 6.22 -31.38
C ASN A 2 -6.13 7.30 -30.29
N SER A 3 -5.64 8.52 -30.51
CA SER A 3 -5.74 9.62 -29.53
C SER A 3 -7.18 10.05 -29.19
N ALA A 4 -8.12 9.90 -30.12
CA ALA A 4 -9.54 10.19 -29.90
C ALA A 4 -10.22 9.15 -28.99
N GLU A 5 -9.87 7.86 -29.09
CA GLU A 5 -10.35 6.82 -28.18
C GLU A 5 -9.85 7.04 -26.75
N VAL A 6 -8.58 7.46 -26.62
CA VAL A 6 -7.98 7.89 -25.35
C VAL A 6 -8.76 9.05 -24.73
N LEU A 7 -9.11 10.04 -25.54
CA LEU A 7 -9.80 11.26 -25.10
C LEU A 7 -11.22 10.99 -24.61
N ILE A 8 -12.02 10.23 -25.37
CA ILE A 8 -13.37 9.83 -24.97
C ILE A 8 -13.33 9.07 -23.65
N SER A 9 -12.31 8.24 -23.49
CA SER A 9 -12.14 7.43 -22.30
C SER A 9 -11.84 8.30 -21.07
N ILE A 10 -10.90 9.24 -21.18
CA ILE A 10 -10.54 10.16 -20.10
C ILE A 10 -11.74 11.07 -19.71
N GLN A 11 -12.53 11.52 -20.69
CA GLN A 11 -13.75 12.29 -20.43
C GLN A 11 -14.78 11.49 -19.62
N HIS A 12 -14.98 10.21 -19.96
CA HIS A 12 -15.87 9.34 -19.21
C HIS A 12 -15.39 9.13 -17.77
N PHE A 13 -14.09 8.92 -17.57
CA PHE A 13 -13.48 8.75 -16.25
C PHE A 13 -13.68 9.95 -15.33
N TYR A 14 -13.29 11.15 -15.78
CA TYR A 14 -13.39 12.36 -14.96
C TYR A 14 -14.82 12.89 -14.85
N GLY A 15 -15.66 12.72 -15.87
CA GLY A 15 -17.04 13.19 -15.86
C GLY A 15 -18.00 12.28 -15.09
N THR A 16 -17.72 10.97 -15.03
CA THR A 16 -18.69 9.97 -14.53
C THR A 16 -18.19 9.24 -13.29
N ILE A 17 -16.89 8.95 -13.18
CA ILE A 17 -16.36 8.02 -12.18
C ILE A 17 -15.74 8.76 -11.00
N ILE A 18 -14.86 9.74 -11.25
CA ILE A 18 -14.24 10.54 -10.19
C ILE A 18 -15.28 11.25 -9.30
N PRO A 19 -16.36 11.86 -9.83
CA PRO A 19 -17.38 12.48 -8.99
C PRO A 19 -18.14 11.49 -8.10
N LYS A 20 -18.41 10.27 -8.61
CA LYS A 20 -19.00 9.18 -7.82
C LYS A 20 -18.02 8.68 -6.75
N ALA A 21 -16.73 8.70 -7.05
CA ALA A 21 -15.69 8.27 -6.14
C ALA A 21 -15.51 9.18 -4.92
N HIS A 22 -15.76 10.47 -5.08
CA HIS A 22 -15.63 11.44 -3.99
C HIS A 22 -16.78 11.42 -2.97
N TYR A 23 -17.94 10.81 -3.26
CA TYR A 23 -19.16 11.07 -2.47
C TYR A 23 -20.13 9.92 -2.18
N SER A 24 -19.80 8.66 -2.49
CA SER A 24 -20.73 7.56 -2.18
C SER A 24 -20.21 6.66 -1.05
N PRO A 25 -20.87 6.58 0.11
CA PRO A 25 -20.64 5.50 1.07
C PRO A 25 -21.17 4.14 0.57
N HIS A 26 -21.75 4.07 -0.63
CA HIS A 26 -22.51 2.93 -1.16
C HIS A 26 -22.06 2.56 -2.58
N TRP A 27 -20.74 2.43 -2.78
CA TRP A 27 -20.24 1.90 -4.05
C TRP A 27 -20.82 0.52 -4.33
N LYS A 28 -21.48 0.38 -5.48
CA LYS A 28 -21.89 -0.92 -5.96
C LYS A 28 -20.69 -1.60 -6.59
N GLU A 29 -20.76 -2.91 -6.63
CA GLU A 29 -19.72 -3.79 -7.16
C GLU A 29 -19.28 -3.44 -8.60
N GLU A 30 -20.24 -3.02 -9.44
CA GLU A 30 -20.01 -2.53 -10.79
C GLU A 30 -19.23 -1.21 -10.82
N ASP A 31 -19.52 -0.27 -9.90
CA ASP A 31 -18.82 1.01 -9.80
C ASP A 31 -17.34 0.78 -9.44
N ILE A 32 -17.07 -0.20 -8.56
CA ILE A 32 -15.73 -0.54 -8.08
C ILE A 32 -14.92 -1.19 -9.20
N SER A 33 -15.48 -2.21 -9.87
CA SER A 33 -14.82 -2.90 -10.99
C SER A 33 -14.51 -1.94 -12.12
N THR A 34 -15.43 -1.02 -12.39
CA THR A 34 -15.23 0.07 -13.35
C THR A 34 -14.07 0.95 -12.92
N ALA A 35 -14.03 1.44 -11.68
CA ALA A 35 -12.93 2.28 -11.21
C ALA A 35 -11.55 1.61 -11.30
N PHE A 36 -11.46 0.28 -11.14
CA PHE A 36 -10.21 -0.46 -11.34
C PHE A 36 -9.77 -0.56 -12.80
N LEU A 37 -10.69 -0.86 -13.72
CA LEU A 37 -10.41 -0.84 -15.16
C LEU A 37 -9.91 0.55 -15.59
N TRP A 38 -10.47 1.59 -14.99
CA TRP A 38 -10.03 2.95 -15.24
C TRP A 38 -8.69 3.29 -14.60
N ALA A 39 -8.38 2.79 -13.40
CA ALA A 39 -7.07 2.94 -12.78
C ALA A 39 -5.96 2.36 -13.67
N GLU A 40 -6.17 1.13 -14.16
CA GLU A 40 -5.25 0.43 -15.05
C GLU A 40 -5.11 1.17 -16.38
N PHE A 41 -6.23 1.58 -16.97
CA PHE A 41 -6.24 2.38 -18.18
C PHE A 41 -5.44 3.69 -18.02
N CYS A 42 -5.70 4.45 -16.95
CA CYS A 42 -5.02 5.69 -16.65
C CYS A 42 -3.51 5.50 -16.46
N GLU A 43 -3.12 4.40 -15.82
CA GLU A 43 -1.71 4.03 -15.66
C GLU A 43 -1.05 3.70 -17.01
N GLN A 44 -1.70 2.90 -17.86
CA GLN A 44 -1.20 2.56 -19.19
C GLN A 44 -1.04 3.80 -20.07
N ILE A 45 -1.99 4.73 -20.00
CA ILE A 45 -1.93 6.02 -20.70
C ILE A 45 -0.75 6.84 -20.20
N TYR A 46 -0.60 6.97 -18.88
CA TYR A 46 0.51 7.73 -18.29
C TYR A 46 1.86 7.16 -18.71
N ASN A 47 2.09 5.86 -18.53
CA ASN A 47 3.36 5.21 -18.87
C ASN A 47 3.70 5.31 -20.37
N LYS A 48 2.67 5.34 -21.22
CA LYS A 48 2.85 5.42 -22.67
C LYS A 48 3.16 6.83 -23.17
N PHE A 49 2.64 7.85 -22.51
CA PHE A 49 2.66 9.23 -23.03
C PHE A 49 3.38 10.24 -22.12
N SER A 50 3.88 9.84 -20.95
CA SER A 50 4.56 10.73 -19.98
C SER A 50 5.71 11.53 -20.57
N ASP A 51 6.41 10.95 -21.54
CA ASP A 51 7.61 11.54 -22.13
C ASP A 51 7.29 12.43 -23.34
N ASN A 52 6.02 12.43 -23.80
CA ASN A 52 5.56 13.23 -24.92
C ASN A 52 4.83 14.49 -24.45
N SER A 53 5.58 15.57 -24.27
CA SER A 53 5.08 16.84 -23.74
C SER A 53 3.94 17.47 -24.55
N SER A 54 3.86 17.21 -25.86
CA SER A 54 2.78 17.70 -26.73
C SER A 54 1.47 16.97 -26.43
N ILE A 55 1.54 15.63 -26.32
CA ILE A 55 0.38 14.80 -25.99
C ILE A 55 -0.08 15.06 -24.54
N VAL A 56 0.86 15.23 -23.60
CA VAL A 56 0.52 15.58 -22.21
C VAL A 56 -0.24 16.90 -22.13
N LYS A 57 0.21 17.95 -22.85
CA LYS A 57 -0.48 19.24 -22.89
C LYS A 57 -1.88 19.16 -23.51
N GLU A 58 -2.05 18.35 -24.55
CA GLU A 58 -3.37 18.15 -25.16
C GLU A 58 -4.31 17.41 -24.21
N LEU A 59 -3.82 16.36 -23.54
CA LEU A 59 -4.59 15.63 -22.54
C LEU A 59 -4.93 16.51 -21.32
N ASP A 60 -4.02 17.38 -20.88
CA ASP A 60 -4.26 18.40 -19.85
C ASP A 60 -5.44 19.32 -20.20
N ASN A 61 -5.40 19.90 -21.40
CA ASN A 61 -6.44 20.82 -21.87
C ASN A 61 -7.81 20.13 -21.90
N GLN A 62 -7.84 18.86 -22.30
CA GLN A 62 -9.08 18.10 -22.46
C GLN A 62 -9.65 17.62 -21.12
N ILE A 63 -8.81 17.23 -20.16
CA ILE A 63 -9.23 16.93 -18.78
C ILE A 63 -9.82 18.18 -18.13
N HIS A 64 -9.22 19.35 -18.36
CA HIS A 64 -9.72 20.61 -17.85
C HIS A 64 -11.12 20.95 -18.39
N LEU A 65 -11.33 20.75 -19.69
CA LEU A 65 -12.63 20.96 -20.35
C LEU A 65 -13.71 20.00 -19.86
N ALA A 66 -13.36 18.74 -19.57
CA ALA A 66 -14.32 17.70 -19.21
C ALA A 66 -14.78 17.72 -17.76
N SER A 67 -13.93 18.19 -16.85
CA SER A 67 -14.16 18.09 -15.40
C SER A 67 -14.75 19.35 -14.76
N ASN A 68 -14.84 20.46 -15.51
CA ASN A 68 -15.18 21.80 -14.99
C ASN A 68 -14.33 22.20 -13.74
N GLN A 69 -13.19 21.54 -13.56
CA GLN A 69 -12.26 21.70 -12.45
C GLN A 69 -10.83 21.71 -12.99
N SER A 70 -9.89 22.20 -12.18
CA SER A 70 -8.46 22.28 -12.52
C SER A 70 -7.75 20.92 -12.41
N TYR A 71 -8.31 19.86 -13.00
CA TYR A 71 -7.61 18.58 -13.07
C TYR A 71 -6.61 18.58 -14.24
N CYS A 72 -5.41 18.04 -13.99
CA CYS A 72 -4.30 17.94 -14.93
C CYS A 72 -3.98 16.44 -15.16
N PHE A 73 -3.38 16.07 -16.28
CA PHE A 73 -2.78 14.77 -16.59
C PHE A 73 -1.79 14.33 -15.51
N LYS A 74 -1.05 15.26 -14.88
CA LYS A 74 -0.27 14.96 -13.66
C LYS A 74 -1.15 14.47 -12.49
N ASN A 75 -2.40 14.89 -12.44
CA ASN A 75 -3.38 14.42 -11.47
C ASN A 75 -3.91 13.03 -11.83
N LEU A 76 -3.66 12.41 -12.99
CA LEU A 76 -3.94 10.98 -13.18
C LEU A 76 -3.13 10.11 -12.20
N LYS A 77 -1.88 10.52 -11.93
CA LYS A 77 -1.04 9.90 -10.88
C LYS A 77 -1.60 10.12 -9.47
N GLN A 78 -2.26 11.26 -9.21
CA GLN A 78 -2.94 11.54 -7.94
C GLN A 78 -4.33 10.88 -7.84
N SER A 79 -5.06 10.74 -8.95
CA SER A 79 -6.29 9.97 -9.07
C SER A 79 -6.01 8.49 -8.82
N ASN A 80 -4.84 7.99 -9.20
CA ASN A 80 -4.34 6.68 -8.72
C ASN A 80 -4.23 6.64 -7.20
N SER A 81 -3.77 7.70 -6.53
CA SER A 81 -3.75 7.77 -5.06
C SER A 81 -5.16 7.82 -4.44
N LEU A 82 -6.11 8.51 -5.06
CA LEU A 82 -7.51 8.52 -4.62
C LEU A 82 -8.16 7.14 -4.82
N LEU A 83 -7.90 6.50 -5.96
CA LEU A 83 -8.30 5.13 -6.24
C LEU A 83 -7.62 4.16 -5.27
N CYS A 84 -6.34 4.36 -4.90
CA CYS A 84 -5.69 3.61 -3.81
C CYS A 84 -6.48 3.74 -2.52
N GLN A 85 -6.88 4.96 -2.14
CA GLN A 85 -7.59 5.21 -0.89
C GLN A 85 -8.96 4.53 -0.87
N VAL A 86 -9.71 4.59 -1.98
CA VAL A 86 -11.01 3.91 -2.13
C VAL A 86 -10.84 2.38 -2.16
N THR A 87 -9.83 1.90 -2.87
CA THR A 87 -9.47 0.48 -2.99
C THR A 87 -9.11 -0.11 -1.63
N ILE A 88 -8.23 0.59 -0.90
CA ILE A 88 -7.86 0.27 0.47
C ILE A 88 -9.09 0.39 1.35
N PHE A 89 -9.94 1.41 1.20
CA PHE A 89 -11.17 1.50 1.98
C PHE A 89 -12.02 0.23 1.82
N HIS A 90 -12.17 -0.29 0.60
CA HIS A 90 -12.87 -1.56 0.37
C HIS A 90 -12.14 -2.79 0.92
N VAL A 91 -10.81 -2.87 0.79
CA VAL A 91 -10.02 -3.98 1.35
C VAL A 91 -10.03 -3.99 2.89
N PHE A 92 -9.94 -2.81 3.51
CA PHE A 92 -9.78 -2.68 4.96
C PHE A 92 -11.12 -2.55 5.71
N TYR A 93 -12.21 -2.12 5.05
CA TYR A 93 -13.47 -1.80 5.71
C TYR A 93 -14.70 -2.53 5.15
N SER A 94 -14.64 -3.14 3.96
CA SER A 94 -15.77 -3.96 3.47
C SER A 94 -15.82 -5.31 4.19
N LYS A 95 -16.97 -5.61 4.80
CA LYS A 95 -17.24 -6.88 5.51
C LYS A 95 -18.06 -7.88 4.68
N SER A 96 -18.26 -7.62 3.39
CA SER A 96 -19.13 -8.46 2.56
C SER A 96 -18.41 -9.72 2.09
N ASP A 97 -19.08 -10.86 2.24
CA ASP A 97 -18.60 -12.18 1.84
C ASP A 97 -19.00 -12.55 0.40
N SER A 98 -19.40 -11.59 -0.44
CA SER A 98 -19.71 -11.90 -1.84
C SER A 98 -18.43 -12.31 -2.58
N GLU A 99 -18.56 -13.32 -3.46
CA GLU A 99 -17.46 -13.83 -4.27
C GLU A 99 -16.79 -12.72 -5.10
N ILE A 100 -17.58 -11.77 -5.57
CA ILE A 100 -17.12 -10.68 -6.41
C ILE A 100 -16.40 -9.60 -5.56
N ILE A 101 -16.86 -9.32 -4.34
CA ILE A 101 -16.13 -8.45 -3.40
C ILE A 101 -14.80 -9.10 -3.01
N SER A 102 -14.76 -10.42 -2.83
CA SER A 102 -13.51 -11.14 -2.62
C SER A 102 -12.55 -11.02 -3.82
N GLY A 103 -13.07 -11.16 -5.04
CA GLY A 103 -12.31 -10.96 -6.29
C GLY A 103 -11.74 -9.54 -6.40
N ILE A 104 -12.55 -8.53 -6.10
CA ILE A 104 -12.15 -7.12 -6.05
C ILE A 104 -11.06 -6.90 -4.99
N GLN A 105 -11.23 -7.42 -3.78
CA GLN A 105 -10.24 -7.28 -2.72
C GLN A 105 -8.91 -7.96 -3.07
N ASN A 106 -8.98 -9.11 -3.76
CA ASN A 106 -7.79 -9.84 -4.19
C ASN A 106 -7.02 -9.08 -5.29
N PHE A 107 -7.74 -8.55 -6.29
CA PHE A 107 -7.15 -7.69 -7.32
C PHE A 107 -6.50 -6.44 -6.72
N ALA A 108 -7.25 -5.74 -5.86
CA ALA A 108 -6.81 -4.57 -5.13
C ALA A 108 -5.50 -4.81 -4.37
N LEU A 109 -5.43 -5.92 -3.63
CA LEU A 109 -4.24 -6.27 -2.86
C LEU A 109 -3.07 -6.65 -3.74
N ASN A 110 -3.29 -7.39 -4.82
CA ASN A 110 -2.22 -7.69 -5.78
C ASN A 110 -1.68 -6.41 -6.41
N TRP A 111 -2.54 -5.48 -6.78
CA TRP A 111 -2.11 -4.19 -7.30
C TRP A 111 -1.35 -3.37 -6.25
N ILE A 112 -1.85 -3.28 -5.01
CA ILE A 112 -1.15 -2.62 -3.89
C ILE A 112 0.23 -3.25 -3.70
N LEU A 113 0.31 -4.58 -3.65
CA LEU A 113 1.55 -5.33 -3.47
C LEU A 113 2.55 -5.03 -4.59
N LEU A 114 2.11 -5.05 -5.84
CA LEU A 114 2.94 -4.67 -6.99
C LEU A 114 3.47 -3.24 -6.87
N LYS A 115 2.66 -2.30 -6.37
CA LYS A 115 3.10 -0.91 -6.15
C LYS A 115 4.04 -0.75 -4.97
N LEU A 116 3.81 -1.50 -3.89
CA LEU A 116 4.68 -1.52 -2.72
C LEU A 116 6.05 -2.12 -3.07
N LEU A 117 6.08 -3.19 -3.86
CA LEU A 117 7.32 -3.83 -4.35
C LEU A 117 8.10 -2.95 -5.34
N ASN A 118 7.43 -2.14 -6.15
CA ASN A 118 8.09 -1.25 -7.09
C ASN A 118 8.70 -0.01 -6.39
N GLU A 119 8.44 0.24 -5.10
CA GLU A 119 8.95 1.35 -4.26
C GLU A 119 8.77 2.79 -4.81
N GLN A 120 8.19 2.96 -6.01
CA GLN A 120 8.00 4.25 -6.69
C GLN A 120 6.85 5.10 -6.12
N ASN A 121 6.08 4.58 -5.16
CA ASN A 121 4.88 5.23 -4.63
C ASN A 121 4.96 5.48 -3.12
N SER A 122 5.82 6.44 -2.74
CA SER A 122 6.05 6.83 -1.33
C SER A 122 4.76 7.18 -0.56
N HIS A 123 3.76 7.75 -1.23
CA HIS A 123 2.47 8.07 -0.63
C HIS A 123 1.67 6.82 -0.26
N LEU A 124 1.64 5.81 -1.15
CA LEU A 124 0.96 4.55 -0.87
C LEU A 124 1.65 3.79 0.27
N VAL A 125 2.99 3.72 0.23
CA VAL A 125 3.79 3.09 1.28
C VAL A 125 3.50 3.75 2.63
N HIS A 126 3.58 5.08 2.70
CA HIS A 126 3.25 5.83 3.92
C HIS A 126 1.82 5.58 4.39
N PHE A 127 0.84 5.60 3.49
CA PHE A 127 -0.56 5.39 3.83
C PHE A 127 -0.83 3.98 4.39
N VAL A 128 -0.27 2.94 3.76
CA VAL A 128 -0.43 1.53 4.18
C VAL A 128 0.17 1.35 5.57
N TRP A 129 1.36 1.88 5.81
CA TRP A 129 2.05 1.74 7.10
C TRP A 129 1.51 2.66 8.20
N GLN A 130 0.66 3.64 7.87
CA GLN A 130 -0.12 4.38 8.86
C GLN A 130 -1.37 3.62 9.34
N GLN A 131 -1.73 2.50 8.71
CA GLN A 131 -2.89 1.72 9.15
C GLN A 131 -2.60 0.99 10.48
N PRO A 132 -3.60 0.86 11.37
CA PRO A 132 -3.44 0.12 12.61
C PRO A 132 -2.87 -1.31 12.40
N PRO A 133 -1.88 -1.75 13.19
CA PRO A 133 -1.24 -3.06 13.05
C PRO A 133 -2.21 -4.24 12.96
N LEU A 134 -3.26 -4.25 13.79
CA LEU A 134 -4.28 -5.30 13.79
C LEU A 134 -5.08 -5.37 12.47
N LYS A 135 -5.23 -4.25 11.74
CA LYS A 135 -5.89 -4.25 10.44
C LYS A 135 -5.00 -4.85 9.36
N LEU A 136 -3.72 -4.47 9.33
CA LEU A 136 -2.75 -5.04 8.39
C LEU A 136 -2.57 -6.54 8.63
N ARG A 137 -2.55 -6.96 9.90
CA ARG A 137 -2.56 -8.38 10.28
C ARG A 137 -3.74 -9.14 9.68
N ARG A 138 -4.97 -8.62 9.80
CA ARG A 138 -6.16 -9.28 9.24
C ARG A 138 -6.03 -9.52 7.73
N ILE A 139 -5.46 -8.55 7.02
CA ILE A 139 -5.19 -8.67 5.59
C ILE A 139 -4.11 -9.73 5.35
N ALA A 140 -3.01 -9.70 6.10
CA ALA A 140 -1.92 -10.67 5.99
C ALA A 140 -2.36 -12.12 6.22
N VAL A 141 -3.29 -12.35 7.16
CA VAL A 141 -3.88 -13.69 7.37
C VAL A 141 -4.75 -14.12 6.19
N LYS A 142 -5.56 -13.19 5.64
CA LYS A 142 -6.46 -13.51 4.52
C LYS A 142 -5.71 -13.68 3.20
N TYR A 143 -4.58 -13.00 3.02
CA TYR A 143 -3.83 -12.93 1.76
C TYR A 143 -2.34 -13.17 2.01
N SER A 144 -1.90 -14.42 1.82
CA SER A 144 -0.54 -14.87 2.13
C SER A 144 0.55 -14.08 1.42
N SER A 145 0.35 -13.67 0.17
CA SER A 145 1.32 -12.84 -0.56
C SER A 145 1.57 -11.49 0.12
N PHE A 146 0.52 -10.85 0.65
CA PHE A 146 0.67 -9.65 1.45
C PHE A 146 1.29 -9.96 2.81
N GLY A 147 0.93 -11.09 3.42
CA GLY A 147 1.54 -11.55 4.67
C GLY A 147 3.05 -11.72 4.58
N ASN A 148 3.55 -12.39 3.54
CA ASN A 148 4.98 -12.56 3.30
C ASN A 148 5.67 -11.20 3.14
N TYR A 149 5.14 -10.33 2.27
CA TYR A 149 5.68 -8.98 2.09
C TYR A 149 5.67 -8.16 3.39
N TYR A 150 4.61 -8.28 4.19
CA TYR A 150 4.49 -7.57 5.46
C TYR A 150 5.60 -7.98 6.43
N ILE A 151 5.83 -9.28 6.60
CA ILE A 151 6.90 -9.78 7.47
C ILE A 151 8.27 -9.40 6.91
N ASP A 152 8.52 -9.58 5.61
CA ASP A 152 9.79 -9.22 4.97
C ASP A 152 10.10 -7.72 5.12
N PHE A 153 9.09 -6.86 4.97
CA PHE A 153 9.23 -5.42 5.15
C PHE A 153 9.54 -5.04 6.60
N LEU A 154 8.84 -5.64 7.58
CA LEU A 154 9.14 -5.45 9.00
C LEU A 154 10.56 -5.92 9.32
N THR A 155 10.97 -7.05 8.76
CA THR A 155 12.32 -7.58 8.92
C THR A 155 13.36 -6.61 8.36
N LYS A 156 13.18 -6.12 7.12
CA LYS A 156 14.03 -5.09 6.50
C LYS A 156 14.12 -3.83 7.37
N CYS A 157 13.00 -3.36 7.90
CA CYS A 157 12.97 -2.19 8.78
C CYS A 157 13.76 -2.44 10.08
N ALA A 158 13.54 -3.57 10.74
CA ALA A 158 14.23 -3.92 11.97
C ALA A 158 15.74 -4.07 11.77
N SER A 159 16.19 -4.75 10.70
CA SER A 159 17.60 -4.88 10.34
C SER A 159 18.28 -3.54 10.02
N SER A 160 17.52 -2.51 9.63
CA SER A 160 18.06 -1.17 9.36
C SER A 160 18.31 -0.33 10.61
N LEU A 161 17.84 -0.79 11.78
CA LEU A 161 18.06 -0.12 13.05
C LEU A 161 19.42 -0.51 13.62
N SER A 162 20.12 0.48 14.16
CA SER A 162 21.36 0.32 14.89
C SER A 162 21.14 0.63 16.37
N LEU A 163 21.79 -0.13 17.24
CA LEU A 163 21.77 0.15 18.67
C LEU A 163 22.56 1.42 18.95
N ASP A 164 21.87 2.45 19.43
CA ASP A 164 22.46 3.67 19.94
C ASP A 164 22.49 3.64 21.47
N CYS A 165 23.64 3.98 22.03
CA CYS A 165 23.91 3.96 23.47
C CYS A 165 24.27 5.37 23.92
N GLU A 166 23.27 6.21 24.12
CA GLU A 166 23.44 7.56 24.67
C GLU A 166 23.18 7.54 26.19
N ASN A 167 24.13 8.05 26.99
CA ASN A 167 23.99 8.22 28.44
C ASN A 167 23.58 6.95 29.21
N GLY A 168 23.99 5.77 28.74
CA GLY A 168 23.65 4.49 29.37
C GLY A 168 22.25 3.96 29.03
N ASN A 169 21.44 4.69 28.28
CA ASN A 169 20.17 4.23 27.75
C ASN A 169 20.38 3.60 26.37
N LYS A 170 19.96 2.34 26.23
CA LYS A 170 19.94 1.61 24.95
C LYS A 170 18.70 2.00 24.18
N SER A 171 18.86 2.45 22.93
CA SER A 171 17.75 2.74 22.04
C SER A 171 18.07 2.32 20.61
N TRP A 172 17.13 1.66 19.94
CA TRP A 172 17.27 1.35 18.52
C TRP A 172 16.89 2.58 17.69
N LYS A 173 17.87 3.12 16.95
CA LYS A 173 17.67 4.27 16.08
C LYS A 173 18.04 3.92 14.64
N LYS A 174 17.44 4.61 13.67
CA LYS A 174 17.79 4.45 12.27
C LYS A 174 19.24 4.88 12.05
N SER A 175 20.01 4.05 11.34
CA SER A 175 21.30 4.48 10.82
C SER A 175 21.08 5.65 9.86
N SER A 176 21.75 6.76 10.11
CA SER A 176 21.38 8.09 9.61
C SER A 176 21.72 8.32 8.14
N VAL A 177 21.18 7.54 7.19
CA VAL A 177 21.21 7.84 5.73
C VAL A 177 20.09 7.11 4.94
N SER A 178 18.89 6.89 5.49
CA SER A 178 17.80 6.29 4.70
C SER A 178 16.71 7.30 4.37
N THR A 179 16.59 7.63 3.08
CA THR A 179 15.46 8.37 2.50
C THR A 179 14.25 7.49 2.21
N GLU A 180 14.33 6.18 2.49
CA GLU A 180 13.20 5.25 2.32
C GLU A 180 12.19 5.39 3.47
N VAL A 181 10.92 5.16 3.15
CA VAL A 181 9.87 5.04 4.18
C VAL A 181 10.20 3.83 5.04
N SER A 182 10.63 4.10 6.28
CA SER A 182 11.03 3.09 7.25
C SER A 182 10.30 3.34 8.57
N LEU A 183 9.94 2.27 9.27
CA LEU A 183 9.25 2.34 10.55
C LEU A 183 10.23 2.67 11.69
N GLU A 184 9.73 3.33 12.73
CA GLU A 184 10.47 3.50 13.98
C GLU A 184 10.42 2.25 14.84
N TYR A 185 11.37 2.11 15.77
CA TYR A 185 11.49 0.95 16.66
C TYR A 185 10.15 0.56 17.33
N LYS A 186 9.45 1.54 17.92
CA LYS A 186 8.16 1.29 18.58
C LYS A 186 7.11 0.77 17.61
N GLN A 187 7.03 1.34 16.41
CA GLN A 187 6.07 0.91 15.40
C GLN A 187 6.35 -0.54 14.98
N ILE A 188 7.63 -0.89 14.77
CA ILE A 188 8.04 -2.26 14.44
C ILE A 188 7.58 -3.23 15.53
N LEU A 189 7.80 -2.90 16.82
CA LEU A 189 7.31 -3.72 17.92
C LEU A 189 5.79 -3.84 17.93
N ASP A 190 5.05 -2.75 17.75
CA ASP A 190 3.58 -2.77 17.70
C ASP A 190 3.06 -3.67 16.57
N HIS A 191 3.74 -3.66 15.41
CA HIS A 191 3.43 -4.52 14.27
C HIS A 191 3.73 -5.99 14.54
N PHE A 192 4.91 -6.32 15.07
CA PHE A 192 5.24 -7.70 15.45
C PHE A 192 4.34 -8.21 16.57
N GLN A 193 4.03 -7.39 17.58
CA GLN A 193 3.11 -7.74 18.65
C GLN A 193 1.73 -8.09 18.07
N ALA A 194 1.21 -7.28 17.15
CA ALA A 194 -0.06 -7.57 16.50
C ALA A 194 -0.01 -8.92 15.76
N VAL A 195 1.03 -9.19 14.97
CA VAL A 195 1.19 -10.46 14.25
C VAL A 195 1.22 -11.65 15.22
N LEU A 196 2.03 -11.56 16.27
CA LEU A 196 2.29 -12.63 17.23
C LEU A 196 1.16 -12.84 18.25
N SER A 197 0.26 -11.87 18.42
CA SER A 197 -0.80 -11.89 19.45
C SER A 197 -1.88 -12.97 19.28
N ILE A 198 -2.04 -13.56 18.10
CA ILE A 198 -3.06 -14.58 17.82
C ILE A 198 -2.38 -15.78 17.19
N GLN A 199 -2.65 -16.97 17.72
CA GLN A 199 -2.00 -18.21 17.31
C GLN A 199 -2.63 -18.79 16.05
N ASP A 200 -2.16 -18.35 14.88
CA ASP A 200 -2.54 -18.84 13.55
C ASP A 200 -1.31 -19.17 12.68
N GLU A 201 -1.51 -19.49 11.40
CA GLU A 201 -0.43 -19.83 10.46
C GLU A 201 0.56 -18.67 10.27
N LEU A 202 0.06 -17.41 10.21
CA LEU A 202 0.91 -16.23 10.09
C LEU A 202 1.81 -16.08 11.32
N CYS A 203 1.25 -16.26 12.53
CA CYS A 203 2.03 -16.23 13.76
C CYS A 203 3.10 -17.32 13.79
N LYS A 204 2.76 -18.58 13.46
CA LYS A 204 3.72 -19.68 13.41
C LYS A 204 4.85 -19.42 12.42
N ALA A 205 4.51 -19.03 11.18
CA ALA A 205 5.50 -18.70 10.15
C ALA A 205 6.43 -17.56 10.60
N THR A 206 5.87 -16.55 11.29
CA THR A 206 6.65 -15.43 11.84
C THR A 206 7.58 -15.89 12.96
N GLN A 207 7.12 -16.77 13.87
CA GLN A 207 7.95 -17.33 14.94
C GLN A 207 9.12 -18.18 14.40
N ASP A 208 8.87 -19.00 13.38
CA ASP A 208 9.90 -19.80 12.72
C ASP A 208 10.94 -18.91 12.03
N HIS A 209 10.48 -17.84 11.37
CA HIS A 209 11.35 -16.84 10.74
C HIS A 209 12.21 -16.11 11.78
N LEU A 210 11.62 -15.63 12.88
CA LEU A 210 12.35 -14.98 13.97
C LEU A 210 13.39 -15.92 14.61
N THR A 211 13.06 -17.20 14.75
CA THR A 211 14.01 -18.20 15.27
C THR A 211 15.21 -18.36 14.35
N THR A 212 14.99 -18.31 13.03
CA THR A 212 16.07 -18.37 12.04
C THR A 212 16.97 -17.13 12.11
N LEU A 213 16.39 -15.93 12.23
CA LEU A 213 17.15 -14.68 12.37
C LEU A 213 18.00 -14.64 13.64
N LEU A 214 17.44 -15.09 14.77
CA LEU A 214 18.16 -15.16 16.04
C LEU A 214 19.36 -16.12 16.03
N ASN A 215 19.29 -17.19 15.24
CA ASN A 215 20.40 -18.13 15.11
C ASN A 215 21.55 -17.58 14.24
N GLN A 216 21.29 -16.52 13.46
CA GLN A 216 22.26 -15.90 12.55
C GLN A 216 22.96 -14.69 13.16
N GLU A 217 22.40 -14.07 14.20
CA GLU A 217 22.96 -12.86 14.83
C GLU A 217 23.59 -13.12 16.20
N THR A 218 24.64 -12.37 16.50
CA THR A 218 25.26 -12.30 17.83
C THR A 218 24.69 -11.14 18.64
N GLU A 219 24.59 -11.33 19.95
CA GLU A 219 24.19 -10.31 20.92
C GLU A 219 25.00 -8.99 20.82
N PRO A 220 24.38 -7.80 20.95
CA PRO A 220 22.94 -7.51 21.11
C PRO A 220 22.16 -7.43 19.79
N SER A 221 20.94 -7.98 19.76
CA SER A 221 20.09 -8.04 18.56
C SER A 221 18.65 -7.58 18.81
N ILE A 222 18.09 -6.80 17.88
CA ILE A 222 16.69 -6.32 17.93
C ILE A 222 15.68 -7.47 17.93
N TRP A 223 16.06 -8.62 17.36
CA TRP A 223 15.21 -9.81 17.32
C TRP A 223 14.91 -10.36 18.72
N GLN A 224 15.75 -10.05 19.70
CA GLN A 224 15.51 -10.46 21.09
C GLN A 224 14.42 -9.63 21.75
N ASP A 225 14.44 -8.32 21.52
CA ASP A 225 13.38 -7.43 21.96
C ASP A 225 12.05 -7.86 21.34
N ILE A 226 12.04 -8.20 20.04
CA ILE A 226 10.86 -8.73 19.36
C ILE A 226 10.44 -10.10 19.91
N ARG A 227 11.39 -11.02 20.18
CA ARG A 227 11.08 -12.33 20.77
C ARG A 227 10.47 -12.23 22.16
N SER A 228 10.86 -11.21 22.94
CA SER A 228 10.29 -10.99 24.28
C SER A 228 8.77 -10.74 24.24
N LEU A 229 8.23 -10.28 23.10
CA LEU A 229 6.79 -10.08 22.89
C LEU A 229 5.97 -11.38 22.91
N ILE A 230 6.62 -12.54 22.73
CA ILE A 230 5.96 -13.86 22.68
C ILE A 230 5.60 -14.37 24.10
N GLN A 231 6.07 -13.69 25.17
CA GLN A 231 5.79 -14.08 26.55
C GLN A 231 4.38 -13.66 27.01
N PHE A 232 3.35 -14.39 26.55
CA PHE A 232 2.00 -14.40 27.15
C PHE A 232 1.39 -15.79 27.10
#